data_AF-A0A962GIA9-F1
#
_entry.id   AF-A0A962GIA9-F1
#
_cell.length_a   1.000
_cell.length_b   1.000
_cell.length_c   1.000
_cell.angle_alpha   90.00
_cell.angle_beta   90.00
_cell.angle_gamma   90.00
#
_symmetry.space_group_name_H-M   'P 1'
#
loop_
_entity.id
_entity.type
_entity.pdbx_description
1 polymer ?
#
loop_
_entity_poly.entity_id
_entity_poly.type
_entity_poly.pdbx_seq_one_letter_code
_entity_poly.pdbx_strand_id
1 'polypeptide(L)'
;SDLKKLIKDIAIKAKAPCPDYVYLSDDFNAFVSTYKSFFHPVGVHYLSIGIPYLAAVSKDELKSIIAHELGHLSKEHTNFSRFIYRVYNGLYKIDCVLNESPGIIDRWYHKGFSLYLKKLNKLSYATKRNHEFQADAIAASVTSPEITASALCRTEIVSDWMEDAYWKQVWRNSWQSAIPPENIIKRACSMVSKCDGQTMSKYLDVSKFKQTKDNDTHPSLSERLYFLGEKLNIPKEVKNKELAIHILGEDLENHIQKIDLNWQEEILEEWQNYHFYMSDCVMRRDMLDKLKAQRKLLIGEEIEYANLVGKTKGLINKLNELVKLHKTHRDNIWVLKLMLETLLDLKDKNVVNVAKILLKKGPLSFKKLALEVLLEHFKRIGDEEKITVIKQKLAEKKKIEEQRTQYKKQDLKMHALSAEKVKQIEQWLKTIGDIDFALICKVEDNNASGSPLHLLFISTPCYVEMGLSNKIWSGLDIPYDTLVIDADHQLHEKNTKHILQKFPGTRIFGDADYYLQ
;
A
#
# COMPACT_ATOMS: atom_id res chain seq x y z
N SER A 1 -4.64 -39.88 1.37
CA SER A 1 -5.54 -38.85 1.92
C SER A 1 -6.65 -38.56 0.93
N ASP A 2 -7.82 -38.20 1.45
CA ASP A 2 -8.99 -37.82 0.64
C ASP A 2 -8.71 -36.61 -0.26
N LEU A 3 -7.79 -35.72 0.15
CA LEU A 3 -7.31 -34.61 -0.66
C LEU A 3 -6.76 -35.06 -2.03
N LYS A 4 -5.89 -36.07 -2.04
CA LYS A 4 -5.26 -36.55 -3.28
C LYS A 4 -6.29 -37.17 -4.23
N LYS A 5 -7.28 -37.87 -3.68
CA LYS A 5 -8.38 -38.43 -4.48
C LYS A 5 -9.23 -37.31 -5.08
N LEU A 6 -9.59 -36.30 -4.28
CA LEU A 6 -10.32 -35.12 -4.73
C LEU A 6 -9.58 -34.39 -5.86
N ILE A 7 -8.28 -34.14 -5.71
CA ILE A 7 -7.46 -33.48 -6.73
C ILE A 7 -7.42 -34.28 -8.03
N LYS A 8 -7.26 -35.61 -7.97
CA LYS A 8 -7.27 -36.47 -9.16
C LYS A 8 -8.62 -36.42 -9.89
N ASP A 9 -9.72 -36.50 -9.15
CA ASP A 9 -11.07 -36.43 -9.72
C ASP A 9 -11.30 -35.07 -10.40
N ILE A 10 -10.82 -33.98 -9.81
CA ILE A 10 -10.88 -32.63 -10.39
C ILE A 10 -10.00 -32.52 -11.64
N ALA A 11 -8.75 -33.02 -11.60
CA ALA A 11 -7.84 -32.98 -12.73
C ALA A 11 -8.43 -33.66 -13.98
N ILE A 12 -9.08 -34.82 -13.79
CA ILE A 12 -9.78 -35.54 -14.86
C ILE A 12 -10.90 -34.69 -15.44
N LYS A 13 -11.76 -34.10 -14.59
CA LYS A 13 -12.88 -33.26 -15.04
C LYS A 13 -12.42 -31.97 -15.71
N ALA A 14 -11.37 -31.34 -15.19
CA ALA A 14 -10.75 -30.13 -15.74
C ALA A 14 -9.93 -30.39 -17.01
N LYS A 15 -9.72 -31.67 -17.38
CA LYS A 15 -8.82 -32.09 -18.48
C LYS A 15 -7.42 -31.47 -18.33
N ALA A 16 -6.92 -31.45 -17.10
CA ALA A 16 -5.65 -30.85 -16.74
C ALA A 16 -4.66 -31.91 -16.21
N PRO A 17 -3.35 -31.67 -16.31
CA PRO A 17 -2.36 -32.51 -15.64
C PRO A 17 -2.64 -32.62 -14.13
N CYS A 18 -2.52 -33.83 -13.59
CA CYS A 18 -2.55 -34.00 -12.14
C CYS A 18 -1.23 -33.47 -11.56
N PRO A 19 -1.25 -32.68 -10.47
CA PRO A 19 -0.03 -32.27 -9.77
C PRO A 19 0.74 -33.49 -9.27
N ASP A 20 2.06 -33.47 -9.44
CA ASP A 20 2.97 -34.50 -8.92
C ASP A 20 3.09 -34.40 -7.40
N TYR A 21 3.10 -33.16 -6.88
CA TYR A 21 3.26 -32.86 -5.47
C TYR A 21 2.22 -31.86 -4.98
N VAL A 22 1.74 -32.08 -3.75
CA VAL A 22 0.80 -31.21 -3.06
C VAL A 22 1.45 -30.74 -1.76
N TYR A 23 1.57 -29.42 -1.60
CA TYR A 23 2.13 -28.78 -0.42
C TYR A 23 1.06 -28.04 0.35
N LEU A 24 1.16 -28.10 1.67
CA LEU A 24 0.40 -27.24 2.57
C LEU A 24 1.23 -26.00 2.90
N SER A 25 0.61 -24.82 2.88
CA SER A 25 1.25 -23.54 3.20
C SER A 25 0.52 -22.76 4.28
N ASP A 26 1.19 -21.73 4.79
CA ASP A 26 0.72 -20.69 5.69
C ASP A 26 -0.17 -19.64 5.02
N ASP A 27 -0.01 -19.45 3.70
CA ASP A 27 -0.75 -18.44 2.93
C ASP A 27 -2.28 -18.67 2.94
N PHE A 28 -3.06 -17.59 2.88
CA PHE A 28 -4.49 -17.67 2.52
C PHE A 28 -4.66 -17.71 0.99
N ASN A 29 -4.11 -18.76 0.36
CA ASN A 29 -4.15 -18.90 -1.09
C ASN A 29 -4.03 -20.37 -1.52
N ALA A 30 -4.36 -20.65 -2.78
CA ALA A 30 -3.97 -21.86 -3.48
C ALA A 30 -3.32 -21.44 -4.78
N PHE A 31 -2.27 -22.14 -5.20
CA PHE A 31 -1.70 -21.87 -6.50
C PHE A 31 -0.98 -23.08 -7.08
N VAL A 32 -0.79 -23.07 -8.39
CA VAL A 32 0.02 -24.06 -9.09
C VAL A 32 1.29 -23.47 -9.68
N SER A 33 2.37 -24.25 -9.64
CA SER A 33 3.62 -23.95 -10.34
C SER A 33 4.16 -25.18 -11.08
N THR A 34 4.90 -24.93 -12.16
CA THR A 34 5.62 -25.98 -12.89
C THR A 34 7.11 -25.69 -12.86
N TYR A 35 7.89 -26.70 -12.50
CA TYR A 35 9.34 -26.66 -12.61
C TYR A 35 9.77 -27.48 -13.84
N LYS A 36 10.28 -26.82 -14.87
CA LYS A 36 10.92 -27.49 -16.02
C LYS A 36 12.45 -27.41 -15.84
N SER A 37 13.13 -28.53 -16.02
CA SER A 37 14.60 -28.60 -16.02
C SER A 37 15.06 -29.53 -17.14
N PHE A 38 16.36 -29.53 -17.44
CA PHE A 38 16.93 -30.47 -18.41
C PHE A 38 16.59 -31.93 -18.08
N PHE A 39 16.54 -32.28 -16.79
CA PHE A 39 16.17 -33.62 -16.31
C PHE A 39 14.66 -33.87 -16.24
N HIS A 40 13.84 -32.83 -16.35
CA HIS A 40 12.37 -32.90 -16.31
C HIS A 40 11.78 -32.11 -17.48
N PRO A 41 11.93 -32.59 -18.73
CA PRO A 41 11.50 -31.87 -19.92
C PRO A 41 9.98 -31.70 -20.02
N VAL A 42 9.21 -32.62 -19.43
CA VAL A 42 7.75 -32.54 -19.33
C VAL A 42 7.27 -31.60 -18.21
N GLY A 43 8.19 -31.17 -17.32
CA GLY A 43 7.88 -30.36 -16.14
C GLY A 43 7.35 -31.18 -14.96
N VAL A 44 7.63 -30.71 -13.74
CA VAL A 44 7.06 -31.22 -12.49
C VAL A 44 6.06 -30.20 -11.98
N HIS A 45 4.84 -30.63 -11.69
CA HIS A 45 3.73 -29.79 -11.30
C HIS A 45 3.49 -29.84 -9.79
N TYR A 46 3.41 -28.66 -9.18
CA TYR A 46 3.22 -28.47 -7.75
C TYR A 46 1.94 -27.71 -7.48
N LEU A 47 1.07 -28.24 -6.62
CA LEU A 47 -0.09 -27.53 -6.09
C LEU A 47 0.19 -27.15 -4.64
N SER A 48 0.11 -25.87 -4.32
CA SER A 48 0.13 -25.38 -2.95
C SER A 48 -1.29 -25.04 -2.49
N ILE A 49 -1.65 -25.45 -1.28
CA ILE A 49 -2.92 -25.07 -0.64
C ILE A 49 -2.66 -24.59 0.78
N GLY A 50 -3.10 -23.38 1.08
CA GLY A 50 -3.07 -22.81 2.42
C GLY A 50 -3.92 -23.57 3.42
N ILE A 51 -3.40 -23.89 4.61
CA ILE A 51 -4.23 -24.44 5.70
C ILE A 51 -5.30 -23.43 6.15
N PRO A 52 -5.00 -22.12 6.34
CA PRO A 52 -6.03 -21.13 6.61
C PRO A 52 -7.10 -21.09 5.53
N TYR A 53 -6.72 -21.34 4.27
CA TYR A 53 -7.66 -21.36 3.15
C TYR A 53 -8.64 -22.53 3.24
N LEU A 54 -8.16 -23.73 3.59
CA LEU A 54 -9.00 -24.91 3.86
C LEU A 54 -9.98 -24.70 5.03
N ALA A 55 -9.63 -23.84 6.00
CA ALA A 55 -10.48 -23.52 7.15
C ALA A 55 -11.58 -22.47 6.84
N ALA A 56 -11.53 -21.82 5.66
CA ALA A 56 -12.48 -20.78 5.29
C ALA A 56 -13.50 -21.23 4.24
N VAL A 57 -13.16 -22.22 3.40
CA VAL A 57 -13.95 -22.61 2.23
C VAL A 57 -14.82 -23.85 2.50
N SER A 58 -15.92 -23.95 1.77
CA SER A 58 -16.70 -25.20 1.67
C SER A 58 -16.02 -26.22 0.76
N LYS A 59 -16.46 -27.48 0.80
CA LYS A 59 -15.91 -28.54 -0.06
C LYS A 59 -16.07 -28.24 -1.55
N ASP A 60 -17.19 -27.63 -1.94
CA ASP A 60 -17.47 -27.32 -3.34
C ASP A 60 -16.72 -26.08 -3.82
N GLU A 61 -16.56 -25.06 -2.96
CA GLU A 61 -15.67 -23.94 -3.26
C GLU A 61 -14.22 -24.39 -3.39
N LEU A 62 -13.73 -25.31 -2.53
CA LEU A 62 -12.40 -25.90 -2.68
C LEU A 62 -12.23 -26.63 -4.01
N LYS A 63 -13.26 -27.37 -4.46
CA LYS A 63 -13.22 -28.01 -5.80
C LYS A 63 -13.08 -26.98 -6.91
N SER A 64 -13.84 -25.88 -6.83
CA SER A 64 -13.79 -24.79 -7.81
C SER A 64 -12.41 -24.12 -7.83
N ILE A 65 -11.85 -23.81 -6.65
CA ILE A 65 -10.51 -23.24 -6.51
C ILE A 65 -9.45 -24.16 -7.12
N ILE A 66 -9.44 -25.45 -6.77
CA ILE A 66 -8.48 -26.40 -7.34
C ILE A 66 -8.69 -26.51 -8.86
N ALA A 67 -9.93 -26.56 -9.34
CA ALA A 67 -10.21 -26.62 -10.78
C ALA A 67 -9.70 -25.37 -11.53
N HIS A 68 -9.82 -24.19 -10.92
CA HIS A 68 -9.25 -22.95 -11.44
C HIS A 68 -7.72 -23.06 -11.56
N GLU A 69 -7.05 -23.46 -10.47
CA GLU A 69 -5.60 -23.58 -10.45
C GLU A 69 -5.06 -24.65 -11.43
N LEU A 70 -5.77 -25.78 -11.57
CA LEU A 70 -5.43 -26.77 -12.58
C LEU A 70 -5.75 -26.28 -14.01
N GLY A 71 -6.71 -25.37 -14.16
CA GLY A 71 -6.96 -24.68 -15.42
C GLY A 71 -5.72 -23.95 -15.94
N HIS A 72 -4.89 -23.37 -15.06
CA HIS A 72 -3.61 -22.78 -15.43
C HIS A 72 -2.58 -23.80 -15.96
N LEU A 73 -2.62 -25.06 -15.48
CA LEU A 73 -1.75 -26.14 -15.99
C LEU A 73 -2.15 -26.59 -17.39
N SER A 74 -3.45 -26.69 -17.67
CA SER A 74 -3.99 -27.27 -18.90
C SER A 74 -3.52 -26.58 -20.20
N LYS A 75 -2.96 -25.36 -20.10
CA LYS A 75 -2.52 -24.55 -21.25
C LYS A 75 -1.10 -23.98 -21.14
N GLU A 76 -0.23 -24.57 -20.31
CA GLU A 76 1.17 -24.14 -20.09
C GLU A 76 1.35 -22.73 -19.47
N HIS A 77 0.63 -22.38 -18.40
CA HIS A 77 0.71 -21.05 -17.79
C HIS A 77 1.11 -21.12 -16.32
N THR A 78 2.36 -21.45 -16.00
CA THR A 78 2.69 -22.02 -14.67
C THR A 78 3.89 -21.40 -13.93
N ASN A 79 4.47 -20.29 -14.40
CA ASN A 79 5.76 -19.84 -13.87
C ASN A 79 5.73 -18.67 -12.87
N PHE A 80 4.58 -18.23 -12.32
CA PHE A 80 4.52 -16.83 -11.86
C PHE A 80 4.03 -16.51 -10.43
N SER A 81 3.31 -17.38 -9.72
CA SER A 81 2.56 -16.93 -8.51
C SER A 81 3.43 -16.70 -7.25
N ARG A 82 4.29 -17.65 -6.86
CA ARG A 82 5.10 -17.56 -5.61
C ARG A 82 6.21 -16.49 -5.66
N PHE A 83 6.85 -16.34 -6.82
CA PHE A 83 7.88 -15.32 -7.06
C PHE A 83 7.28 -13.92 -7.01
N ILE A 84 6.09 -13.71 -7.60
CA ILE A 84 5.43 -12.41 -7.63
C ILE A 84 4.92 -12.01 -6.26
N TYR A 85 4.42 -12.93 -5.42
CA TYR A 85 3.96 -12.54 -4.09
C TYR A 85 5.12 -12.10 -3.18
N ARG A 86 6.26 -12.81 -3.22
CA ARG A 86 7.48 -12.42 -2.48
C ARG A 86 8.17 -11.18 -3.07
N VAL A 87 8.22 -11.06 -4.39
CA VAL A 87 8.78 -9.89 -5.08
C VAL A 87 7.85 -8.69 -4.94
N TYR A 88 6.54 -8.83 -4.99
CA TYR A 88 5.60 -7.74 -4.72
C TYR A 88 5.61 -7.35 -3.26
N ASN A 89 5.63 -8.26 -2.30
CA ASN A 89 5.72 -7.88 -0.88
C ASN A 89 7.08 -7.26 -0.55
N GLY A 90 8.17 -7.75 -1.16
CA GLY A 90 9.49 -7.12 -1.12
C GLY A 90 9.47 -5.73 -1.78
N LEU A 91 8.80 -5.60 -2.94
CA LEU A 91 8.67 -4.34 -3.68
C LEU A 91 7.67 -3.37 -3.03
N TYR A 92 6.68 -3.83 -2.28
CA TYR A 92 5.71 -3.01 -1.55
C TYR A 92 6.31 -2.54 -0.24
N LYS A 93 7.13 -3.38 0.41
CA LYS A 93 8.04 -2.94 1.48
C LYS A 93 9.02 -1.90 0.95
N ILE A 94 9.62 -2.13 -0.21
CA ILE A 94 10.44 -1.14 -0.90
C ILE A 94 9.62 0.10 -1.30
N ASP A 95 8.36 0.00 -1.74
CA ASP A 95 7.53 1.15 -2.13
C ASP A 95 7.06 1.97 -0.92
N CYS A 96 6.81 1.34 0.24
CA CYS A 96 6.59 2.04 1.51
C CYS A 96 7.89 2.69 2.04
N VAL A 97 9.04 2.09 1.75
CA VAL A 97 10.39 2.58 2.10
C VAL A 97 10.83 3.70 1.12
N LEU A 98 10.38 3.66 -0.14
CA LEU A 98 10.81 4.56 -1.23
C LEU A 98 9.81 5.69 -1.51
N ASN A 99 8.52 5.56 -1.24
CA ASN A 99 7.56 6.69 -1.29
C ASN A 99 7.84 7.75 -0.21
N GLU A 100 8.75 7.48 0.71
CA GLU A 100 9.29 8.44 1.68
C GLU A 100 10.73 8.89 1.36
N SER A 101 11.30 8.52 0.21
CA SER A 101 12.65 8.88 -0.25
C SER A 101 12.66 9.90 -1.42
N PRO A 102 13.48 10.97 -1.42
CA PRO A 102 13.37 12.05 -2.41
C PRO A 102 14.22 11.90 -3.70
N GLY A 103 14.96 10.81 -3.91
CA GLY A 103 15.97 10.70 -4.99
C GLY A 103 15.43 10.71 -6.43
N ILE A 104 16.18 11.29 -7.37
CA ILE A 104 15.95 11.28 -8.83
C ILE A 104 16.60 10.08 -9.51
N ILE A 105 17.70 9.50 -9.01
CA ILE A 105 18.26 8.23 -9.54
C ILE A 105 17.27 7.09 -9.30
N ASP A 106 16.69 7.02 -8.10
CA ASP A 106 15.53 6.17 -7.84
C ASP A 106 14.37 6.52 -8.75
N ARG A 107 14.09 7.80 -9.05
CA ARG A 107 13.02 8.20 -9.98
C ARG A 107 13.26 7.83 -11.45
N TRP A 108 14.51 7.77 -11.93
CA TRP A 108 14.88 7.36 -13.29
C TRP A 108 14.98 5.84 -13.42
N TYR A 109 15.51 5.14 -12.42
CA TYR A 109 15.34 3.70 -12.29
C TYR A 109 13.85 3.37 -12.16
N HIS A 110 13.05 4.04 -11.33
CA HIS A 110 11.59 3.90 -11.25
C HIS A 110 10.91 4.24 -12.57
N LYS A 111 11.30 5.27 -13.33
CA LYS A 111 10.61 5.61 -14.59
C LYS A 111 11.01 4.66 -15.72
N GLY A 112 12.29 4.30 -15.83
CA GLY A 112 12.80 3.32 -16.79
C GLY A 112 12.37 1.88 -16.48
N PHE A 113 12.49 1.44 -15.22
CA PHE A 113 12.02 0.16 -14.70
C PHE A 113 10.49 0.10 -14.63
N SER A 114 9.76 1.15 -14.25
CA SER A 114 8.29 1.13 -14.34
C SER A 114 7.81 1.20 -15.79
N LEU A 115 8.52 1.86 -16.72
CA LEU A 115 8.18 1.80 -18.15
C LEU A 115 8.53 0.43 -18.75
N TYR A 116 9.64 -0.17 -18.35
CA TYR A 116 10.06 -1.53 -18.74
C TYR A 116 9.09 -2.58 -18.19
N LEU A 117 8.81 -2.54 -16.88
CA LEU A 117 7.76 -3.31 -16.23
C LEU A 117 6.45 -3.03 -16.95
N LYS A 118 5.92 -1.80 -17.01
CA LYS A 118 4.67 -1.46 -17.73
C LYS A 118 4.62 -1.98 -19.17
N LYS A 119 5.73 -2.00 -19.92
CA LYS A 119 5.76 -2.45 -21.32
C LYS A 119 5.76 -3.99 -21.45
N LEU A 120 6.54 -4.69 -20.63
CA LEU A 120 6.46 -6.16 -20.47
C LEU A 120 5.09 -6.59 -19.93
N ASN A 121 4.61 -5.83 -18.96
CA ASN A 121 3.35 -6.00 -18.26
C ASN A 121 2.16 -5.83 -19.19
N LYS A 122 2.08 -4.74 -19.97
CA LYS A 122 0.99 -4.45 -20.92
C LYS A 122 0.86 -5.50 -22.04
N LEU A 123 1.97 -6.05 -22.50
CA LEU A 123 2.00 -7.18 -23.45
C LEU A 123 1.58 -8.50 -22.80
N SER A 124 1.85 -8.69 -21.50
CA SER A 124 1.46 -9.88 -20.74
C SER A 124 0.02 -9.85 -20.21
N TYR A 125 -0.58 -8.68 -19.96
CA TYR A 125 -1.84 -8.57 -19.21
C TYR A 125 -3.10 -8.95 -19.96
N ALA A 126 -3.21 -8.60 -21.25
CA ALA A 126 -4.37 -9.03 -22.04
C ALA A 126 -4.44 -10.57 -22.10
N THR A 127 -3.27 -11.19 -22.28
CA THR A 127 -3.08 -12.64 -22.25
C THR A 127 -3.38 -13.23 -20.86
N LYS A 128 -2.87 -12.61 -19.77
CA LYS A 128 -3.18 -13.03 -18.38
C LYS A 128 -4.66 -12.95 -18.03
N ARG A 129 -5.36 -11.88 -18.44
CA ARG A 129 -6.81 -11.73 -18.20
C ARG A 129 -7.60 -12.82 -18.91
N ASN A 130 -7.27 -13.12 -20.17
CA ASN A 130 -7.87 -14.24 -20.87
C ASN A 130 -7.60 -15.59 -20.19
N HIS A 131 -6.42 -15.78 -19.56
CA HIS A 131 -6.12 -17.00 -18.82
C HIS A 131 -6.98 -17.13 -17.56
N GLU A 132 -7.21 -16.04 -16.83
CA GLU A 132 -8.09 -16.01 -15.66
C GLU A 132 -9.54 -16.37 -16.04
N PHE A 133 -10.08 -15.77 -17.10
CA PHE A 133 -11.43 -16.10 -17.58
C PHE A 133 -11.55 -17.55 -18.05
N GLN A 134 -10.49 -18.10 -18.66
CA GLN A 134 -10.47 -19.51 -19.07
C GLN A 134 -10.39 -20.45 -17.87
N ALA A 135 -9.57 -20.13 -16.87
CA ALA A 135 -9.48 -20.90 -15.63
C ALA A 135 -10.81 -20.84 -14.85
N ASP A 136 -11.48 -19.69 -14.80
CA ASP A 136 -12.83 -19.53 -14.24
C ASP A 136 -13.86 -20.38 -14.99
N ALA A 137 -13.82 -20.40 -16.32
CA ALA A 137 -14.71 -21.23 -17.13
C ALA A 137 -14.47 -22.74 -16.88
N ILE A 138 -13.21 -23.16 -16.71
CA ILE A 138 -12.87 -24.54 -16.34
C ILE A 138 -13.43 -24.86 -14.95
N ALA A 139 -13.23 -23.98 -13.97
CA ALA A 139 -13.75 -24.15 -12.62
C ALA A 139 -15.28 -24.28 -12.60
N ALA A 140 -15.97 -23.43 -13.37
CA ALA A 140 -17.42 -23.48 -13.55
C ALA A 140 -17.88 -24.78 -14.22
N SER A 141 -17.13 -25.29 -15.20
CA SER A 141 -17.45 -26.57 -15.87
C SER A 141 -17.28 -27.79 -14.96
N VAL A 142 -16.37 -27.73 -13.98
CA VAL A 142 -16.14 -28.81 -13.00
C VAL A 142 -17.15 -28.75 -11.85
N THR A 143 -17.60 -27.55 -11.49
CA THR A 143 -18.52 -27.29 -10.37
C THR A 143 -19.82 -26.66 -10.88
N SER A 144 -19.94 -25.35 -10.80
CA SER A 144 -20.96 -24.53 -11.44
C SER A 144 -20.51 -23.06 -11.48
N PRO A 145 -21.12 -22.20 -12.31
CA PRO A 145 -20.89 -20.75 -12.26
C PRO A 145 -21.13 -20.16 -10.86
N GLU A 146 -22.21 -20.57 -10.19
CA GLU A 146 -22.60 -20.07 -8.86
C GLU A 146 -21.56 -20.44 -7.79
N ILE A 147 -21.06 -21.69 -7.80
CA ILE A 147 -20.03 -22.14 -6.86
C ILE A 147 -18.72 -21.40 -7.11
N THR A 148 -18.37 -21.20 -8.37
CA THR A 148 -17.15 -20.47 -8.76
C THR A 148 -17.24 -19.01 -8.34
N ALA A 149 -18.38 -18.35 -8.56
CA ALA A 149 -18.63 -17.01 -8.07
C ALA A 149 -18.53 -16.91 -6.53
N SER A 150 -19.12 -17.87 -5.80
CA SER A 150 -19.03 -17.94 -4.34
C SER A 150 -17.57 -18.08 -3.87
N ALA A 151 -16.79 -18.95 -4.52
CA ALA A 151 -15.38 -19.14 -4.21
C ALA A 151 -14.57 -17.86 -4.44
N LEU A 152 -14.72 -17.21 -5.60
CA LEU A 152 -14.04 -15.95 -5.91
C LEU A 152 -14.38 -14.83 -4.91
N CYS A 153 -15.67 -14.66 -4.60
CA CYS A 153 -16.10 -13.68 -3.61
C CYS A 153 -15.49 -13.99 -2.23
N ARG A 154 -15.53 -15.25 -1.80
CA ARG A 154 -14.99 -15.65 -0.49
C ARG A 154 -13.49 -15.39 -0.40
N THR A 155 -12.73 -15.78 -1.41
CA THR A 155 -11.27 -15.61 -1.43
C THR A 155 -10.91 -14.15 -1.25
N GLU A 156 -11.55 -13.25 -1.99
CA GLU A 156 -11.23 -11.83 -1.91
C GLU A 156 -11.64 -11.22 -0.56
N ILE A 157 -12.88 -11.49 -0.11
CA ILE A 157 -13.40 -10.96 1.15
C ILE A 157 -12.56 -11.42 2.33
N VAL A 158 -12.30 -12.73 2.44
CA VAL A 158 -11.59 -13.29 3.59
C VAL A 158 -10.11 -12.92 3.56
N SER A 159 -9.49 -12.80 2.38
CA SER A 159 -8.12 -12.28 2.24
C SER A 159 -8.01 -10.83 2.75
N ASP A 160 -8.89 -9.93 2.27
CA ASP A 160 -8.89 -8.53 2.71
C ASP A 160 -9.16 -8.42 4.23
N TRP A 161 -10.08 -9.23 4.75
CA TRP A 161 -10.38 -9.27 6.18
C TRP A 161 -9.22 -9.79 7.02
N MET A 162 -8.57 -10.87 6.59
CA MET A 162 -7.40 -11.43 7.26
C MET A 162 -6.24 -10.43 7.29
N GLU A 163 -5.99 -9.72 6.19
CA GLU A 163 -4.98 -8.65 6.17
C GLU A 163 -5.30 -7.55 7.19
N ASP A 164 -6.53 -7.03 7.19
CA ASP A 164 -6.94 -5.91 8.02
C ASP A 164 -7.03 -6.25 9.51
N ALA A 165 -7.65 -7.38 9.84
CA ALA A 165 -8.00 -7.74 11.22
C ALA A 165 -7.01 -8.70 11.88
N TYR A 166 -6.18 -9.41 11.11
CA TYR A 166 -5.19 -10.35 11.64
C TYR A 166 -3.77 -9.84 11.46
N TRP A 167 -3.27 -9.80 10.22
CA TRP A 167 -1.84 -9.58 9.96
C TRP A 167 -1.35 -8.21 10.43
N LYS A 168 -2.12 -7.16 10.17
CA LYS A 168 -1.79 -5.82 10.68
C LYS A 168 -1.68 -5.77 12.21
N GLN A 169 -2.46 -6.58 12.94
CA GLN A 169 -2.36 -6.64 14.39
C GLN A 169 -1.12 -7.43 14.85
N VAL A 170 -0.83 -8.56 14.18
CA VAL A 170 0.37 -9.37 14.45
C VAL A 170 1.63 -8.53 14.31
N TRP A 171 1.79 -7.85 13.17
CA TRP A 171 2.95 -6.98 12.92
C TRP A 171 3.01 -5.79 13.86
N ARG A 172 1.87 -5.12 14.12
CA ARG A 172 1.81 -3.99 15.07
C ARG A 172 2.29 -4.36 16.47
N ASN A 173 2.11 -5.62 16.90
CA ASN A 173 2.51 -6.09 18.21
C ASN A 173 3.95 -6.63 18.25
N SER A 174 4.70 -6.56 17.15
CA SER A 174 6.10 -7.02 17.10
C SER A 174 7.00 -6.39 18.15
N TRP A 175 6.77 -5.14 18.57
CA TRP A 175 7.53 -4.47 19.63
C TRP A 175 7.54 -5.23 20.97
N GLN A 176 6.60 -6.14 21.21
CA GLN A 176 6.52 -6.90 22.46
C GLN A 176 7.61 -7.97 22.58
N SER A 177 8.15 -8.46 21.46
CA SER A 177 9.14 -9.55 21.44
C SER A 177 9.96 -9.54 20.16
N ALA A 178 11.28 -9.68 20.30
CA ALA A 178 12.19 -9.88 19.17
C ALA A 178 12.05 -11.28 18.53
N ILE A 179 11.36 -12.21 19.20
CA ILE A 179 11.04 -13.55 18.68
C ILE A 179 9.62 -13.53 18.10
N PRO A 180 9.42 -14.03 16.86
CA PRO A 180 8.10 -14.14 16.25
C PRO A 180 7.12 -14.98 17.11
N PRO A 181 5.84 -14.61 17.17
CA PRO A 181 4.85 -15.31 17.98
C PRO A 181 4.57 -16.73 17.44
N GLU A 182 4.41 -17.69 18.35
CA GLU A 182 4.04 -19.07 18.00
C GLU A 182 2.56 -19.20 17.58
N ASN A 183 2.17 -20.28 16.92
CA ASN A 183 0.76 -20.62 16.65
C ASN A 183 0.00 -19.55 15.83
N ILE A 184 0.68 -18.84 14.92
CA ILE A 184 0.09 -17.78 14.11
C ILE A 184 -0.83 -18.37 13.03
N ILE A 185 -0.52 -19.54 12.50
CA ILE A 185 -1.35 -20.23 11.50
C ILE A 185 -2.54 -20.88 12.16
N LYS A 186 -2.36 -21.48 13.34
CA LYS A 186 -3.47 -21.98 14.16
C LYS A 186 -4.48 -20.88 14.50
N ARG A 187 -3.99 -19.71 14.91
CA ARG A 187 -4.81 -18.53 15.21
C ARG A 187 -5.52 -18.00 13.96
N ALA A 188 -4.82 -17.93 12.81
CA ALA A 188 -5.42 -17.56 11.53
C ALA A 188 -6.58 -18.51 11.14
N CYS A 189 -6.36 -19.83 11.22
CA CYS A 189 -7.40 -20.84 10.96
C CYS A 189 -8.62 -20.64 11.88
N SER A 190 -8.40 -20.37 13.16
CA SER A 190 -9.48 -20.10 14.10
C SER A 190 -10.22 -18.79 13.84
N MET A 191 -9.58 -17.81 13.22
CA MET A 191 -10.21 -16.54 12.86
C MET A 191 -11.05 -16.70 11.60
N VAL A 192 -10.47 -17.23 10.52
CA VAL A 192 -11.17 -17.34 9.22
C VAL A 192 -12.39 -18.27 9.29
N SER A 193 -12.34 -19.31 10.13
CA SER A 193 -13.49 -20.20 10.39
C SER A 193 -14.67 -19.53 11.13
N LYS A 194 -14.48 -18.32 11.65
CA LYS A 194 -15.52 -17.51 12.32
C LYS A 194 -16.00 -16.34 11.47
N CYS A 195 -15.67 -16.30 10.17
CA CYS A 195 -16.15 -15.25 9.27
C CYS A 195 -17.68 -15.34 9.13
N ASP A 196 -18.39 -14.36 9.69
CA ASP A 196 -19.85 -14.28 9.63
C ASP A 196 -20.33 -13.47 8.41
N GLY A 197 -21.63 -13.56 8.12
CA GLY A 197 -22.25 -12.84 6.99
C GLY A 197 -22.14 -11.32 7.10
N GLN A 198 -22.09 -10.76 8.31
CA GLN A 198 -21.92 -9.32 8.52
C GLN A 198 -20.52 -8.85 8.12
N THR A 199 -19.49 -9.59 8.53
CA THR A 199 -18.11 -9.36 8.14
C THR A 199 -17.96 -9.51 6.63
N MET A 200 -18.52 -10.59 6.06
CA MET A 200 -18.44 -10.81 4.62
C MET A 200 -19.11 -9.67 3.82
N SER A 201 -20.29 -9.21 4.26
CA SER A 201 -20.98 -8.07 3.65
C SER A 201 -20.12 -6.80 3.64
N LYS A 202 -19.52 -6.46 4.79
CA LYS A 202 -18.65 -5.29 4.95
C LYS A 202 -17.47 -5.29 3.98
N TYR A 203 -16.86 -6.45 3.74
CA TYR A 203 -15.69 -6.58 2.86
C TYR A 203 -16.09 -6.77 1.38
N LEU A 204 -17.24 -7.36 1.08
CA LEU A 204 -17.77 -7.46 -0.28
C LEU A 204 -18.03 -6.08 -0.89
N ASP A 205 -18.58 -5.16 -0.10
CA ASP A 205 -18.78 -3.76 -0.51
C ASP A 205 -17.45 -3.10 -0.90
N VAL A 206 -16.32 -3.52 -0.34
CA VAL A 206 -15.00 -3.00 -0.75
C VAL A 206 -14.59 -3.60 -2.09
N SER A 207 -14.71 -4.92 -2.24
CA SER A 207 -14.32 -5.66 -3.44
C SER A 207 -15.10 -5.26 -4.69
N LYS A 208 -16.40 -4.94 -4.53
CA LYS A 208 -17.30 -4.53 -5.63
C LYS A 208 -16.75 -3.42 -6.53
N PHE A 209 -15.94 -2.54 -5.96
CA PHE A 209 -15.49 -1.32 -6.63
C PHE A 209 -14.00 -1.30 -6.95
N LYS A 210 -13.30 -2.41 -6.70
CA LYS A 210 -11.96 -2.60 -7.26
C LYS A 210 -12.13 -2.75 -8.78
N GLN A 211 -11.76 -1.70 -9.52
CA GLN A 211 -11.68 -1.76 -10.97
C GLN A 211 -10.30 -2.27 -11.37
N THR A 212 -10.25 -3.08 -12.42
CA THR A 212 -9.00 -3.49 -13.06
C THR A 212 -8.26 -2.26 -13.55
N LYS A 213 -7.09 -1.98 -12.97
CA LYS A 213 -6.17 -0.95 -13.46
C LYS A 213 -5.37 -1.50 -14.64
N ASP A 214 -4.85 -0.60 -15.48
CA ASP A 214 -4.02 -0.96 -16.65
C ASP A 214 -2.76 -1.78 -16.29
N ASN A 215 -2.38 -1.81 -15.00
CA ASN A 215 -1.24 -2.52 -14.45
C ASN A 215 -1.59 -3.68 -13.50
N ASP A 216 -2.86 -4.04 -13.34
CA ASP A 216 -3.23 -5.17 -12.49
C ASP A 216 -2.96 -6.50 -13.22
N THR A 217 -2.34 -7.45 -12.51
CA THR A 217 -1.99 -8.78 -13.05
C THR A 217 -3.21 -9.68 -13.23
N HIS A 218 -4.31 -9.38 -12.53
CA HIS A 218 -5.57 -10.12 -12.57
C HIS A 218 -6.73 -9.16 -12.90
N PRO A 219 -7.76 -9.62 -13.62
CA PRO A 219 -9.00 -8.88 -13.78
C PRO A 219 -9.72 -8.76 -12.43
N SER A 220 -10.49 -7.68 -12.26
CA SER A 220 -11.30 -7.45 -11.07
C SER A 220 -12.33 -8.56 -10.88
N LEU A 221 -12.74 -8.79 -9.63
CA LEU A 221 -13.81 -9.72 -9.30
C LEU A 221 -15.09 -9.42 -10.09
N SER A 222 -15.45 -8.15 -10.23
CA SER A 222 -16.61 -7.74 -11.03
C SER A 222 -16.50 -8.17 -12.51
N GLU A 223 -15.33 -8.07 -13.14
CA GLU A 223 -15.11 -8.55 -14.50
C GLU A 223 -15.18 -10.08 -14.59
N ARG A 224 -14.57 -10.80 -13.66
CA ARG A 224 -14.59 -12.28 -13.63
C ARG A 224 -16.01 -12.82 -13.47
N LEU A 225 -16.78 -12.23 -12.56
CA LEU A 225 -18.19 -12.59 -12.35
C LEU A 225 -19.04 -12.28 -13.59
N TYR A 226 -18.80 -11.16 -14.27
CA TYR A 226 -19.49 -10.86 -15.53
C TYR A 226 -19.28 -11.94 -16.60
N PHE A 227 -18.04 -12.42 -16.78
CA PHE A 227 -17.74 -13.51 -17.73
C PHE A 227 -18.33 -14.86 -17.32
N LEU A 228 -18.54 -15.08 -16.02
CA LEU A 228 -19.24 -16.25 -15.50
C LEU A 228 -20.77 -16.15 -15.65
N GLY A 229 -21.32 -14.98 -16.01
CA GLY A 229 -22.76 -14.72 -16.00
C GLY A 229 -23.34 -14.52 -14.60
N GLU A 230 -22.47 -14.31 -13.61
CA GLU A 230 -22.80 -14.24 -12.18
C GLU A 230 -22.72 -12.82 -11.64
N LYS A 231 -23.31 -12.62 -10.46
CA LYS A 231 -23.25 -11.35 -9.73
C LYS A 231 -22.49 -11.52 -8.42
N LEU A 232 -21.99 -10.40 -7.91
CA LEU A 232 -21.44 -10.34 -6.56
C LEU A 232 -22.47 -10.89 -5.58
N ASN A 233 -22.06 -11.86 -4.80
CA ASN A 233 -22.87 -12.48 -3.77
C ASN A 233 -22.08 -12.53 -2.47
N ILE A 234 -22.82 -12.55 -1.36
CA ILE A 234 -22.23 -12.86 -0.05
C ILE A 234 -22.18 -14.40 0.00
N PRO A 235 -20.99 -15.01 0.05
CA PRO A 235 -20.88 -16.45 0.17
C PRO A 235 -21.61 -16.93 1.42
N LYS A 236 -22.23 -18.12 1.37
CA LYS A 236 -22.91 -18.68 2.54
C LYS A 236 -21.92 -18.87 3.69
N GLU A 237 -22.37 -18.69 4.93
CA GLU A 237 -21.50 -18.98 6.08
C GLU A 237 -21.05 -20.44 6.06
N VAL A 238 -19.76 -20.64 6.29
CA VAL A 238 -19.14 -21.96 6.31
C VAL A 238 -18.64 -22.21 7.73
N LYS A 239 -19.17 -23.24 8.39
CA LYS A 239 -18.79 -23.62 9.76
C LYS A 239 -17.57 -24.55 9.78
N ASN A 240 -16.50 -24.31 9.00
CA ASN A 240 -15.55 -25.39 8.70
C ASN A 240 -14.16 -25.24 9.32
N LYS A 241 -14.00 -25.74 10.54
CA LYS A 241 -12.84 -26.61 10.84
C LYS A 241 -13.03 -28.02 10.26
N GLU A 242 -14.27 -28.43 10.03
CA GLU A 242 -14.65 -29.77 9.59
C GLU A 242 -14.05 -30.17 8.25
N LEU A 243 -13.92 -29.26 7.28
CA LEU A 243 -13.31 -29.58 5.99
C LEU A 243 -11.81 -29.89 6.13
N ALA A 244 -11.07 -29.01 6.84
CA ALA A 244 -9.65 -29.23 7.10
C ALA A 244 -9.43 -30.53 7.88
N ILE A 245 -10.25 -30.80 8.90
CA ILE A 245 -10.23 -32.03 9.68
C ILE A 245 -10.59 -33.24 8.81
N HIS A 246 -11.60 -33.15 7.95
CA HIS A 246 -12.01 -34.25 7.08
C HIS A 246 -10.96 -34.58 6.03
N ILE A 247 -10.32 -33.57 5.43
CA ILE A 247 -9.35 -33.74 4.34
C ILE A 247 -7.97 -34.18 4.86
N LEU A 248 -7.53 -33.61 5.97
CA LEU A 248 -6.19 -33.83 6.54
C LEU A 248 -6.19 -34.82 7.72
N GLY A 249 -7.36 -35.15 8.28
CA GLY A 249 -7.51 -36.16 9.32
C GLY A 249 -6.77 -35.81 10.61
N GLU A 250 -6.25 -36.83 11.26
CA GLU A 250 -5.48 -36.75 12.51
C GLU A 250 -4.16 -35.96 12.34
N ASP A 251 -3.64 -35.85 11.12
CA ASP A 251 -2.38 -35.16 10.82
C ASP A 251 -2.51 -33.63 10.73
N LEU A 252 -3.73 -33.08 10.77
CA LEU A 252 -3.96 -31.63 10.64
C LEU A 252 -3.13 -30.82 11.65
N GLU A 253 -3.16 -31.23 12.91
CA GLU A 253 -2.46 -30.49 13.98
C GLU A 253 -0.94 -30.57 13.80
N ASN A 254 -0.42 -31.73 13.37
CA ASN A 254 1.01 -31.91 13.06
C ASN A 254 1.43 -31.01 11.90
N HIS A 255 0.60 -30.88 10.87
CA HIS A 255 0.85 -29.99 9.74
C HIS A 255 0.84 -28.52 10.16
N ILE A 256 -0.15 -28.09 10.96
CA ILE A 256 -0.21 -26.72 11.47
C ILE A 256 1.04 -26.40 12.30
N GLN A 257 1.43 -27.26 13.23
CA GLN A 257 2.63 -27.05 14.06
C GLN A 257 3.90 -26.93 13.22
N LYS A 258 4.06 -27.80 12.21
CA LYS A 258 5.22 -27.74 11.32
C LYS A 258 5.26 -26.44 10.50
N ILE A 259 4.11 -25.99 10.00
CA ILE A 259 4.04 -24.73 9.24
C ILE A 259 4.28 -23.52 10.17
N ASP A 260 3.75 -23.55 11.40
CA ASP A 260 4.00 -22.50 12.39
C ASP A 260 5.50 -22.38 12.70
N LEU A 261 6.20 -23.49 12.90
CA LEU A 261 7.65 -23.50 13.12
C LEU A 261 8.42 -22.97 11.91
N ASN A 262 8.11 -23.47 10.71
CA ASN A 262 8.74 -23.01 9.48
C ASN A 262 8.51 -21.50 9.26
N TRP A 263 7.30 -21.01 9.54
CA TRP A 263 6.99 -19.58 9.42
C TRP A 263 7.84 -18.73 10.36
N GLN A 264 8.02 -19.16 11.62
CA GLN A 264 8.88 -18.45 12.57
C GLN A 264 10.33 -18.39 12.11
N GLU A 265 10.86 -19.50 11.58
CA GLU A 265 12.22 -19.57 11.03
C GLU A 265 12.38 -18.66 9.81
N GLU A 266 11.42 -18.72 8.87
CA GLU A 266 11.47 -17.94 7.62
C GLU A 266 11.36 -16.43 7.86
N ILE A 267 10.60 -16.00 8.87
CA ILE A 267 10.34 -14.57 9.12
C ILE A 267 11.27 -13.94 10.16
N LEU A 268 12.12 -14.72 10.84
CA LEU A 268 12.87 -14.27 12.02
C LEU A 268 13.66 -12.97 11.79
N GLU A 269 14.43 -12.89 10.72
CA GLU A 269 15.25 -11.71 10.40
C GLU A 269 14.38 -10.48 10.13
N GLU A 270 13.35 -10.63 9.30
CA GLU A 270 12.42 -9.56 8.99
C GLU A 270 11.65 -9.08 10.22
N TRP A 271 11.22 -10.03 11.06
CA TRP A 271 10.54 -9.76 12.32
C TRP A 271 11.42 -8.99 13.29
N GLN A 272 12.69 -9.36 13.44
CA GLN A 272 13.64 -8.65 14.31
C GLN A 272 13.85 -7.21 13.86
N ASN A 273 14.04 -6.99 12.56
CA ASN A 273 14.15 -5.64 11.99
C ASN A 273 12.89 -4.80 12.26
N TYR A 274 11.71 -5.39 12.05
CA TYR A 274 10.45 -4.71 12.31
C TYR A 274 10.19 -4.49 13.81
N HIS A 275 10.63 -5.42 14.67
CA HIS A 275 10.58 -5.30 16.12
C HIS A 275 11.39 -4.09 16.60
N PHE A 276 12.62 -3.89 16.13
CA PHE A 276 13.42 -2.71 16.50
C PHE A 276 12.72 -1.41 16.10
N TYR A 277 12.29 -1.33 14.84
CA TYR A 277 11.55 -0.16 14.35
C TYR A 277 10.27 0.12 15.15
N MET A 278 9.49 -0.91 15.47
CA MET A 278 8.25 -0.75 16.23
C MET A 278 8.52 -0.43 17.70
N SER A 279 9.58 -0.97 18.29
CA SER A 279 10.04 -0.62 19.64
C SER A 279 10.44 0.85 19.73
N ASP A 280 11.17 1.38 18.73
CA ASP A 280 11.50 2.81 18.65
C ASP A 280 10.26 3.67 18.52
N CYS A 281 9.30 3.27 17.67
CA CYS A 281 8.03 3.97 17.53
C CYS A 281 7.24 4.02 18.85
N VAL A 282 7.20 2.92 19.60
CA VAL A 282 6.53 2.84 20.91
C VAL A 282 7.26 3.70 21.94
N MET A 283 8.58 3.60 22.02
CA MET A 283 9.42 4.39 22.93
C MET A 283 9.23 5.89 22.68
N ARG A 284 9.29 6.33 21.41
CA ARG A 284 9.10 7.73 21.04
C ARG A 284 7.69 8.23 21.35
N ARG A 285 6.67 7.41 21.09
CA ARG A 285 5.28 7.74 21.46
C ARG A 285 5.15 7.95 22.95
N ASP A 286 5.70 7.06 23.76
CA ASP A 286 5.59 7.10 25.23
C ASP A 286 6.40 8.27 25.81
N MET A 287 7.53 8.63 25.19
CA MET A 287 8.27 9.86 25.50
C MET A 287 7.42 11.11 25.22
N LEU A 288 6.78 11.20 24.05
CA LEU A 288 5.91 12.33 23.71
C LEU A 288 4.68 12.41 24.63
N ASP A 289 4.13 11.27 25.04
CA ASP A 289 3.03 11.20 26.00
C ASP A 289 3.42 11.78 27.37
N LYS A 290 4.63 11.44 27.86
CA LYS A 290 5.21 12.04 29.08
C LYS A 290 5.44 13.54 28.93
N LEU A 291 5.97 13.98 27.79
CA LEU A 291 6.20 15.41 27.52
C LEU A 291 4.88 16.21 27.48
N LYS A 292 3.81 15.63 26.94
CA LYS A 292 2.47 16.22 26.90
C LYS A 292 1.89 16.50 28.29
N ALA A 293 2.27 15.69 29.29
CA ALA A 293 1.90 15.91 30.69
C ALA A 293 2.70 17.05 31.35
N GLN A 294 3.87 17.39 30.83
CA GLN A 294 4.78 18.39 31.40
C GLN A 294 4.65 19.76 30.72
N ARG A 295 4.45 19.78 29.41
CA ARG A 295 4.31 21.00 28.61
C ARG A 295 3.35 20.81 27.45
N LYS A 296 2.87 21.94 26.92
CA LYS A 296 2.22 21.92 25.60
C LYS A 296 3.23 21.50 24.54
N LEU A 297 2.87 20.47 23.78
CA LEU A 297 3.66 20.02 22.64
C LEU A 297 3.61 21.06 21.52
N LEU A 298 4.70 21.14 20.76
CA LEU A 298 4.70 21.87 19.49
C LEU A 298 3.80 21.14 18.50
N ILE A 299 3.23 21.86 17.55
CA ILE A 299 2.32 21.28 16.56
C ILE A 299 2.95 20.10 15.79
N GLY A 300 4.25 20.19 15.46
CA GLY A 300 4.98 19.09 14.83
C GLY A 300 5.07 17.84 15.72
N GLU A 301 5.26 18.02 17.04
CA GLU A 301 5.28 16.92 18.02
C GLU A 301 3.87 16.31 18.20
N GLU A 302 2.81 17.12 18.15
CA GLU A 302 1.43 16.61 18.19
C GLU A 302 1.08 15.79 16.93
N ILE A 303 1.56 16.22 15.76
CA ILE A 303 1.42 15.47 14.49
C ILE A 303 2.22 14.17 14.54
N GLU A 304 3.48 14.22 15.01
CA GLU A 304 4.33 13.05 15.21
C GLU A 304 3.64 12.04 16.14
N TYR A 305 3.14 12.51 17.28
CA TYR A 305 2.39 11.70 18.23
C TYR A 305 1.18 11.02 17.58
N ALA A 306 0.35 11.76 16.83
CA ALA A 306 -0.81 11.19 16.15
C ALA A 306 -0.40 10.09 15.14
N ASN A 307 0.69 10.28 14.40
CA ASN A 307 1.23 9.27 13.48
C ASN A 307 1.74 8.03 14.21
N LEU A 308 2.47 8.19 15.31
CA LEU A 308 2.97 7.09 16.15
C LEU A 308 1.81 6.33 16.82
N VAL A 309 0.75 7.02 17.25
CA VAL A 309 -0.49 6.41 17.70
C VAL A 309 -1.13 5.58 16.58
N GLY A 310 -1.11 6.06 15.33
CA GLY A 310 -1.57 5.29 14.17
C GLY A 310 -0.81 3.99 13.95
N LYS A 311 0.52 4.06 13.98
CA LYS A 311 1.40 2.89 13.82
C LYS A 311 1.18 1.88 14.94
N THR A 312 1.16 2.33 16.19
CA THR A 312 1.21 1.46 17.38
C THR A 312 -0.16 1.09 17.98
N LYS A 313 -1.21 1.88 17.74
CA LYS A 313 -2.57 1.68 18.26
C LYS A 313 -3.65 1.65 17.17
N GLY A 314 -3.29 1.85 15.90
CA GLY A 314 -4.19 1.75 14.75
C GLY A 314 -4.80 3.08 14.30
N LEU A 315 -5.34 3.06 13.08
CA LEU A 315 -5.78 4.26 12.34
C LEU A 315 -6.95 5.01 13.00
N ILE A 316 -7.87 4.30 13.68
CA ILE A 316 -8.98 4.94 14.42
C ILE A 316 -8.41 5.85 15.52
N ASN A 317 -7.39 5.39 16.24
CA ASN A 317 -6.75 6.17 17.29
C ASN A 317 -5.96 7.35 16.71
N LYS A 318 -5.29 7.18 15.55
CA LYS A 318 -4.69 8.30 14.80
C LYS A 318 -5.73 9.35 14.43
N LEU A 319 -6.86 8.92 13.86
CA LEU A 319 -7.93 9.84 13.46
C LEU A 319 -8.47 10.63 14.67
N ASN A 320 -8.65 9.98 15.82
CA ASN A 320 -9.09 10.65 17.04
C ASN A 320 -8.10 11.73 17.49
N GLU A 321 -6.79 11.47 17.45
CA GLU A 321 -5.78 12.48 17.77
C GLU A 321 -5.75 13.61 16.74
N LEU A 322 -5.87 13.31 15.44
CA LEU A 322 -5.94 14.33 14.38
C LEU A 322 -7.19 15.20 14.49
N VAL A 323 -8.35 14.63 14.87
CA VAL A 323 -9.58 15.39 15.11
C VAL A 323 -9.43 16.33 16.30
N LYS A 324 -8.78 15.89 17.39
CA LYS A 324 -8.46 16.78 18.52
C LYS A 324 -7.55 17.93 18.07
N LEU A 325 -6.53 17.60 17.29
CA LEU A 325 -5.56 18.56 16.78
C LEU A 325 -6.18 19.58 15.83
N HIS A 326 -7.11 19.17 14.97
CA HIS A 326 -7.81 20.07 14.08
C HIS A 326 -8.74 21.05 14.83
N LYS A 327 -9.27 20.65 16.00
CA LYS A 327 -10.08 21.55 16.84
C LYS A 327 -9.24 22.70 17.40
N THR A 328 -7.98 22.43 17.79
CA THR A 328 -7.06 23.42 18.34
C THR A 328 -6.36 24.24 17.26
N HIS A 329 -6.10 23.65 16.09
CA HIS A 329 -5.40 24.29 14.97
C HIS A 329 -6.23 24.23 13.67
N ARG A 330 -7.37 24.95 13.64
CA ARG A 330 -8.33 24.87 12.53
C ARG A 330 -7.78 25.28 11.17
N ASP A 331 -6.78 26.17 11.16
CA ASP A 331 -6.17 26.67 9.92
C ASP A 331 -5.01 25.79 9.44
N ASN A 332 -4.64 24.75 10.19
CA ASN A 332 -3.59 23.82 9.80
C ASN A 332 -4.07 22.85 8.72
N ILE A 333 -3.71 23.16 7.48
CA ILE A 333 -4.09 22.38 6.30
C ILE A 333 -3.40 21.00 6.28
N TRP A 334 -2.21 20.87 6.88
CA TRP A 334 -1.51 19.59 6.94
C TRP A 334 -2.27 18.55 7.77
N VAL A 335 -2.87 18.98 8.89
CA VAL A 335 -3.72 18.11 9.71
C VAL A 335 -4.93 17.62 8.89
N LEU A 336 -5.54 18.48 8.08
CA LEU A 336 -6.62 18.07 7.17
C LEU A 336 -6.15 17.07 6.11
N LYS A 337 -4.93 17.23 5.58
CA LYS A 337 -4.33 16.25 4.64
C LYS A 337 -4.14 14.89 5.31
N LEU A 338 -3.59 14.85 6.53
CA LEU A 338 -3.42 13.60 7.28
C LEU A 338 -4.76 12.96 7.66
N MET A 339 -5.77 13.76 7.99
CA MET A 339 -7.13 13.27 8.24
C MET A 339 -7.73 12.67 6.97
N LEU A 340 -7.55 13.32 5.81
CA LEU A 340 -8.04 12.83 4.52
C LEU A 340 -7.49 11.43 4.21
N GLU A 341 -6.17 11.25 4.31
CA GLU A 341 -5.50 9.96 4.07
C GLU A 341 -5.97 8.90 5.08
N THR A 342 -6.02 9.26 6.36
CA THR A 342 -6.47 8.32 7.41
C THR A 342 -7.92 7.88 7.20
N LEU A 343 -8.80 8.80 6.76
CA LEU A 343 -10.20 8.48 6.45
C LEU A 343 -10.34 7.63 5.19
N LEU A 344 -9.47 7.82 4.19
CA LEU A 344 -9.43 6.97 3.00
C LEU A 344 -9.06 5.54 3.39
N ASP A 345 -7.99 5.35 4.17
CA ASP A 345 -7.53 4.04 4.63
C ASP A 345 -8.58 3.34 5.52
N LEU A 346 -9.25 4.11 6.39
CA LEU A 346 -10.37 3.64 7.21
C LEU A 346 -11.65 3.38 6.40
N LYS A 347 -11.65 3.74 5.11
CA LYS A 347 -12.80 3.65 4.22
C LYS A 347 -14.02 4.44 4.74
N ASP A 348 -13.81 5.49 5.51
CA ASP A 348 -14.87 6.27 6.19
C ASP A 348 -15.55 7.28 5.24
N LYS A 349 -16.88 7.40 5.32
CA LYS A 349 -17.68 8.33 4.49
C LYS A 349 -17.37 9.81 4.75
N ASN A 350 -16.85 10.15 5.92
CA ASN A 350 -16.47 11.50 6.30
C ASN A 350 -15.29 12.03 5.46
N VAL A 351 -14.61 11.17 4.71
CA VAL A 351 -13.57 11.55 3.74
C VAL A 351 -14.05 12.64 2.78
N VAL A 352 -15.33 12.60 2.38
CA VAL A 352 -15.93 13.58 1.45
C VAL A 352 -15.95 14.99 2.07
N ASN A 353 -16.20 15.10 3.37
CA ASN A 353 -16.27 16.39 4.05
C ASN A 353 -14.88 17.03 4.14
N VAL A 354 -13.88 16.25 4.53
CA VAL A 354 -12.48 16.71 4.61
C VAL A 354 -11.96 17.08 3.21
N ALA A 355 -12.24 16.26 2.20
CA ALA A 355 -11.86 16.54 0.83
C ALA A 355 -12.45 17.86 0.31
N LYS A 356 -13.74 18.14 0.58
CA LYS A 356 -14.37 19.42 0.20
C LYS A 356 -13.69 20.62 0.85
N ILE A 357 -13.26 20.51 2.11
CA ILE A 357 -12.53 21.58 2.80
C ILE A 357 -11.17 21.81 2.11
N LEU A 358 -10.43 20.75 1.83
CA LEU A 358 -9.14 20.83 1.11
C LEU A 358 -9.30 21.37 -0.32
N LEU A 359 -10.36 21.02 -1.03
CA LEU A 359 -10.65 21.58 -2.35
C LEU A 359 -10.88 23.10 -2.33
N LYS A 360 -11.44 23.62 -1.23
CA LYS A 360 -11.71 25.05 -1.07
C LYS A 360 -10.47 25.80 -0.57
N LYS A 361 -9.77 25.27 0.43
CA LYS A 361 -8.72 25.99 1.18
C LYS A 361 -7.28 25.49 0.93
N GLY A 362 -7.09 24.26 0.47
CA GLY A 362 -5.77 23.64 0.36
C GLY A 362 -4.92 24.18 -0.80
N PRO A 363 -3.60 23.89 -0.81
CA PRO A 363 -2.75 24.11 -1.99
C PRO A 363 -3.14 23.25 -3.18
N LEU A 364 -2.56 23.55 -4.35
CA LEU A 364 -2.85 22.82 -5.57
C LEU A 364 -2.57 21.30 -5.41
N SER A 365 -1.48 20.95 -4.75
CA SER A 365 -1.08 19.56 -4.46
C SER A 365 -2.13 18.84 -3.61
N PHE A 366 -2.65 19.47 -2.56
CA PHE A 366 -3.67 18.83 -1.70
C PHE A 366 -5.05 18.85 -2.33
N LYS A 367 -5.36 19.82 -3.19
CA LYS A 367 -6.57 19.79 -4.01
C LYS A 367 -6.55 18.59 -4.96
N LYS A 368 -5.40 18.30 -5.58
CA LYS A 368 -5.22 17.11 -6.42
C LYS A 368 -5.39 15.83 -5.60
N LEU A 369 -4.71 15.71 -4.46
CA LEU A 369 -4.88 14.59 -3.54
C LEU A 369 -6.36 14.42 -3.14
N ALA A 370 -7.05 15.50 -2.77
CA ALA A 370 -8.47 15.47 -2.43
C ALA A 370 -9.35 14.97 -3.60
N LEU A 371 -9.04 15.34 -4.84
CA LEU A 371 -9.74 14.79 -6.01
C LEU A 371 -9.43 13.31 -6.23
N GLU A 372 -8.19 12.87 -6.05
CA GLU A 372 -7.78 11.45 -6.16
C GLU A 372 -8.50 10.59 -5.11
N VAL A 373 -8.52 11.06 -3.86
CA VAL A 373 -9.25 10.41 -2.76
C VAL A 373 -10.76 10.38 -3.02
N LEU A 374 -11.35 11.47 -3.53
CA LEU A 374 -12.76 11.47 -3.90
C LEU A 374 -13.04 10.53 -5.08
N LEU A 375 -12.15 10.46 -6.07
CA LEU A 375 -12.29 9.52 -7.17
C LEU A 375 -12.33 8.08 -6.66
N GLU A 376 -11.42 7.73 -5.75
CA GLU A 376 -11.40 6.41 -5.13
C GLU A 376 -12.66 6.15 -4.30
N HIS A 377 -13.09 7.11 -3.50
CA HIS A 377 -14.33 7.01 -2.72
C HIS A 377 -15.58 6.84 -3.60
N PHE A 378 -15.71 7.61 -4.69
CA PHE A 378 -16.88 7.55 -5.57
C PHE A 378 -16.87 6.33 -6.47
N LYS A 379 -15.69 5.87 -6.90
CA LYS A 379 -15.53 4.52 -7.44
C LYS A 379 -16.08 3.51 -6.44
N ARG A 380 -15.72 3.63 -5.16
CA ARG A 380 -16.20 2.78 -4.06
C ARG A 380 -17.67 2.90 -3.68
N ILE A 381 -18.45 3.79 -4.27
CA ILE A 381 -19.92 3.78 -4.06
C ILE A 381 -20.67 3.65 -5.38
N GLY A 382 -19.97 3.51 -6.51
CA GLY A 382 -20.56 3.33 -7.84
C GLY A 382 -21.22 4.59 -8.41
N ASP A 383 -20.76 5.77 -8.01
CA ASP A 383 -21.33 7.05 -8.45
C ASP A 383 -20.65 7.53 -9.74
N GLU A 384 -21.06 6.96 -10.88
CA GLU A 384 -20.46 7.21 -12.21
C GLU A 384 -20.53 8.68 -12.65
N GLU A 385 -21.58 9.39 -12.24
CA GLU A 385 -21.72 10.83 -12.50
C GLU A 385 -20.58 11.61 -11.84
N LYS A 386 -20.38 11.40 -10.53
CA LYS A 386 -19.30 12.07 -9.79
C LYS A 386 -17.91 11.61 -10.24
N ILE A 387 -17.74 10.33 -10.57
CA ILE A 387 -16.48 9.80 -11.12
C ILE A 387 -16.09 10.57 -12.39
N THR A 388 -17.03 10.77 -13.30
CA THR A 388 -16.78 11.48 -14.57
C THR A 388 -16.38 12.93 -14.32
N VAL A 389 -17.13 13.64 -13.46
CA VAL A 389 -16.83 15.03 -13.08
C VAL A 389 -15.45 15.16 -12.43
N ILE A 390 -15.07 14.23 -11.55
CA ILE A 390 -13.78 14.28 -10.86
C ILE A 390 -12.63 13.95 -11.81
N LYS A 391 -12.79 13.00 -12.73
CA LYS A 391 -11.79 12.71 -13.76
C LYS A 391 -11.49 13.94 -14.63
N GLN A 392 -12.51 14.70 -15.02
CA GLN A 392 -12.34 15.96 -15.75
C GLN A 392 -11.53 16.98 -14.93
N LYS A 393 -11.91 17.21 -13.66
CA LYS A 393 -11.18 18.11 -12.75
C LYS A 393 -9.73 17.68 -12.52
N LEU A 394 -9.46 16.38 -12.41
CA LEU A 394 -8.09 15.85 -12.29
C LEU A 394 -7.27 16.12 -13.56
N ALA A 395 -7.86 15.94 -14.74
CA ALA A 395 -7.17 16.21 -16.00
C ALA A 395 -6.81 17.70 -16.14
N GLU A 396 -7.71 18.61 -15.75
CA GLU A 396 -7.43 20.05 -15.70
C GLU A 396 -6.30 20.36 -14.71
N LYS A 397 -6.33 19.79 -13.50
CA LYS A 397 -5.30 20.01 -12.49
C LYS A 397 -3.93 19.49 -12.90
N LYS A 398 -3.88 18.33 -13.56
CA LYS A 398 -2.64 17.76 -14.11
C LYS A 398 -2.01 18.68 -15.16
N LYS A 399 -2.81 19.26 -16.06
CA LYS A 399 -2.31 20.25 -17.04
C LYS A 399 -1.70 21.47 -16.36
N ILE A 400 -2.36 21.99 -15.31
CA ILE A 400 -1.83 23.12 -14.53
C ILE A 400 -0.50 22.75 -13.87
N GLU A 401 -0.37 21.57 -13.27
CA GLU A 401 0.86 21.10 -12.63
C GLU A 401 2.02 20.91 -13.62
N GLU A 402 1.74 20.34 -14.79
CA GLU A 402 2.72 20.17 -15.88
C GLU A 402 3.23 21.52 -16.40
N GLN A 403 2.37 22.54 -16.47
CA GLN A 403 2.77 23.90 -16.82
C GLN A 403 3.62 24.55 -15.72
N ARG A 404 3.24 24.40 -14.45
CA ARG A 404 3.94 25.02 -13.31
C ARG A 404 5.31 24.42 -13.02
N THR A 405 5.54 23.18 -13.42
CA THR A 405 6.82 22.48 -13.23
C THR A 405 7.81 22.72 -14.39
N GLN A 406 7.39 23.43 -15.44
CA GLN A 406 8.25 23.88 -16.53
C GLN A 406 8.75 25.30 -16.24
N TYR A 407 9.70 25.44 -15.31
CA TYR A 407 10.35 26.72 -15.03
C TYR A 407 11.84 26.66 -15.37
N LYS A 408 12.39 27.78 -15.82
CA LYS A 408 13.82 28.00 -16.06
C LYS A 408 14.42 28.75 -14.87
N LYS A 409 15.74 28.67 -14.72
CA LYS A 409 16.49 29.38 -13.65
C LYS A 409 16.21 30.89 -13.63
N GLN A 410 15.98 31.50 -14.79
CA GLN A 410 15.65 32.92 -14.94
C GLN A 410 14.26 33.31 -14.40
N ASP A 411 13.38 32.32 -14.17
CA ASP A 411 12.02 32.54 -13.67
C ASP A 411 11.99 32.54 -12.13
N LEU A 412 13.13 32.30 -11.48
CA LEU A 412 13.25 32.35 -10.01
C LEU A 412 13.37 33.81 -9.54
N LYS A 413 12.66 34.15 -8.48
CA LYS A 413 12.69 35.47 -7.82
C LYS A 413 12.66 35.38 -6.31
N MET A 414 12.96 36.50 -5.67
CA MET A 414 12.82 36.68 -4.22
C MET A 414 11.36 36.44 -3.80
N HIS A 415 11.15 35.67 -2.73
CA HIS A 415 9.81 35.46 -2.20
C HIS A 415 9.29 36.70 -1.45
N ALA A 416 7.99 36.72 -1.16
CA ALA A 416 7.35 37.77 -0.37
C ALA A 416 6.99 37.34 1.07
N LEU A 417 7.61 36.28 1.61
CA LEU A 417 7.40 35.84 2.99
C LEU A 417 7.90 36.87 4.00
N SER A 418 7.20 37.01 5.13
CA SER A 418 7.61 37.89 6.23
C SER A 418 8.83 37.34 6.96
N ALA A 419 9.62 38.23 7.58
CA ALA A 419 10.80 37.84 8.36
C ALA A 419 10.46 36.87 9.52
N GLU A 420 9.30 37.06 10.15
CA GLU A 420 8.79 36.14 11.18
C GLU A 420 8.57 34.73 10.64
N LYS A 421 8.03 34.62 9.42
CA LYS A 421 7.78 33.34 8.75
C LYS A 421 9.08 32.62 8.41
N VAL A 422 10.06 33.34 7.88
CA VAL A 422 11.38 32.78 7.57
C VAL A 422 12.05 32.27 8.85
N LYS A 423 11.95 33.01 9.95
CA LYS A 423 12.50 32.61 11.25
C LYS A 423 11.82 31.36 11.84
N GLN A 424 10.51 31.19 11.63
CA GLN A 424 9.80 29.97 12.03
C GLN A 424 10.28 28.75 11.24
N ILE A 425 10.45 28.90 9.91
CA ILE A 425 10.98 27.83 9.06
C ILE A 425 12.41 27.48 9.51
N GLU A 426 13.26 28.48 9.77
CA GLU A 426 14.63 28.27 10.28
C GLU A 426 14.64 27.49 11.61
N GLN A 427 13.82 27.90 12.58
CA GLN A 427 13.73 27.22 13.88
C GLN A 427 13.28 25.77 13.73
N TRP A 428 12.36 25.49 12.81
CA TRP A 428 11.93 24.13 12.54
C TRP A 428 13.04 23.28 11.91
N LEU A 429 13.68 23.78 10.84
CA LEU A 429 14.76 23.05 10.17
C LEU A 429 15.91 22.73 11.14
N LYS A 430 16.21 23.63 12.09
CA LYS A 430 17.16 23.39 13.19
C LYS A 430 16.83 22.17 14.05
N THR A 431 15.55 21.88 14.28
CA THR A 431 15.14 20.72 15.10
C THR A 431 15.26 19.38 14.38
N ILE A 432 15.43 19.38 13.06
CA ILE A 432 15.56 18.16 12.25
C ILE A 432 16.98 17.59 12.31
N GLY A 433 17.99 18.41 12.59
CA GLY A 433 19.38 17.98 12.85
C GLY A 433 20.25 17.73 11.61
N ASP A 434 19.67 17.37 10.47
CA ASP A 434 20.40 16.85 9.29
C ASP A 434 20.31 17.73 8.03
N ILE A 435 20.32 19.06 8.19
CA ILE A 435 20.21 20.00 7.07
C ILE A 435 21.44 20.91 7.07
N ASP A 436 22.24 20.86 6.00
CA ASP A 436 23.44 21.69 5.86
C ASP A 436 23.10 23.11 5.37
N PHE A 437 22.12 23.20 4.48
CA PHE A 437 21.77 24.44 3.80
C PHE A 437 20.31 24.41 3.38
N ALA A 438 19.64 25.56 3.52
CA ALA A 438 18.27 25.75 3.03
C ALA A 438 18.12 27.13 2.37
N LEU A 439 17.55 27.15 1.17
CA LEU A 439 17.24 28.36 0.40
C LEU A 439 15.79 28.31 -0.07
N ILE A 440 15.04 29.37 0.18
CA ILE A 440 13.69 29.51 -0.34
C ILE A 440 13.63 30.59 -1.41
N CYS A 441 13.03 30.26 -2.55
CA CYS A 441 12.73 31.21 -3.61
C CYS A 441 11.29 31.04 -4.10
N LYS A 442 10.86 31.94 -4.98
CA LYS A 442 9.55 31.89 -5.62
C LYS A 442 9.75 31.76 -7.13
N VAL A 443 8.92 30.97 -7.79
CA VAL A 443 8.80 30.94 -9.25
C VAL A 443 7.86 32.05 -9.69
N GLU A 444 8.30 32.88 -10.62
CA GLU A 444 7.48 33.88 -11.29
C GLU A 444 6.50 33.16 -12.24
N ASP A 445 5.26 33.02 -11.79
CA ASP A 445 4.20 32.35 -12.56
C ASP A 445 3.52 33.40 -13.46
N ASN A 446 3.75 33.33 -14.77
CA ASN A 446 3.05 34.18 -15.75
C ASN A 446 1.54 33.83 -15.88
N ASN A 447 1.09 32.72 -15.28
CA ASN A 447 -0.30 32.30 -15.29
C ASN A 447 -0.99 32.63 -13.96
N ALA A 448 -1.91 33.60 -14.00
CA ALA A 448 -2.60 34.21 -12.86
C ALA A 448 -3.57 33.30 -12.05
N SER A 449 -3.48 31.96 -12.12
CA SER A 449 -4.51 31.05 -11.61
C SER A 449 -4.19 30.32 -10.29
N GLY A 450 -3.12 30.68 -9.58
CA GLY A 450 -2.69 29.96 -8.37
C GLY A 450 -1.94 30.79 -7.32
N SER A 451 -1.79 30.22 -6.12
CA SER A 451 -0.91 30.73 -5.07
C SER A 451 0.55 30.71 -5.55
N PRO A 452 1.43 31.64 -5.12
CA PRO A 452 2.82 31.66 -5.56
C PRO A 452 3.53 30.32 -5.29
N LEU A 453 4.11 29.71 -6.33
CA LEU A 453 4.95 28.51 -6.19
C LEU A 453 6.28 28.91 -5.56
N HIS A 454 6.58 28.36 -4.40
CA HIS A 454 7.88 28.50 -3.75
C HIS A 454 8.68 27.23 -3.97
N LEU A 455 10.00 27.37 -4.03
CA LEU A 455 10.92 26.24 -4.05
C LEU A 455 11.78 26.35 -2.80
N LEU A 456 11.78 25.29 -2.00
CA LEU A 456 12.67 25.17 -0.85
C LEU A 456 13.78 24.19 -1.23
N PHE A 457 14.94 24.72 -1.59
CA PHE A 457 16.13 23.92 -1.84
C PHE A 457 16.78 23.56 -0.52
N ILE A 458 17.06 22.28 -0.31
CA ILE A 458 17.69 21.75 0.89
C ILE A 458 18.88 20.90 0.47
N SER A 459 20.00 21.06 1.15
CA SER A 459 21.19 20.20 1.04
C SER A 459 21.41 19.51 2.37
N THR A 460 21.74 18.22 2.33
CA THR A 460 21.94 17.37 3.51
C THR A 460 23.30 16.70 3.44
N PRO A 461 24.00 16.50 4.58
CA PRO A 461 25.36 15.99 4.59
C PRO A 461 25.47 14.50 4.19
N CYS A 462 24.36 13.77 4.20
CA CYS A 462 24.28 12.37 3.78
C CYS A 462 22.98 12.08 3.02
N TYR A 463 23.01 10.97 2.27
CA TYR A 463 21.87 10.35 1.58
C TYR A 463 20.62 10.48 2.43
N VAL A 464 19.57 11.12 1.89
CA VAL A 464 18.39 11.52 2.64
C VAL A 464 17.89 10.39 3.53
N GLU A 465 17.89 10.61 4.85
CA GLU A 465 17.14 9.76 5.78
C GLU A 465 15.71 9.62 5.24
N MET A 466 15.23 8.37 5.12
CA MET A 466 13.83 8.09 4.82
C MET A 466 12.92 8.92 5.74
N GLY A 467 12.00 9.68 5.13
CA GLY A 467 11.04 10.49 5.88
C GLY A 467 11.51 11.91 6.25
N LEU A 468 12.70 12.36 5.82
CA LEU A 468 13.13 13.76 6.00
C LEU A 468 12.14 14.75 5.39
N SER A 469 11.56 14.44 4.22
CA SER A 469 10.53 15.28 3.60
C SER A 469 9.29 15.41 4.51
N ASN A 470 8.80 14.31 5.07
CA ASN A 470 7.68 14.30 6.01
C ASN A 470 8.03 15.01 7.33
N LYS A 471 9.27 14.90 7.83
CA LYS A 471 9.79 15.69 8.95
C LYS A 471 9.81 17.19 8.59
N ILE A 472 10.29 17.58 7.41
CA ILE A 472 10.29 18.98 6.96
C ILE A 472 8.85 19.53 6.88
N TRP A 473 7.91 18.74 6.35
CA TRP A 473 6.51 19.15 6.22
C TRP A 473 5.71 19.12 7.53
N SER A 474 6.13 18.37 8.56
CA SER A 474 5.38 18.24 9.81
C SER A 474 5.51 19.44 10.74
N GLY A 475 6.55 20.26 10.59
CA GLY A 475 6.65 21.57 11.23
C GLY A 475 6.27 22.68 10.28
N LEU A 476 5.13 23.29 10.63
CA LEU A 476 4.51 24.40 9.95
C LEU A 476 5.50 25.55 9.77
N ASP A 477 5.57 26.24 8.63
CA ASP A 477 4.44 26.86 7.95
C ASP A 477 4.92 27.31 6.55
N ILE A 478 5.47 26.37 5.78
CA ILE A 478 6.04 26.67 4.46
C ILE A 478 4.88 27.07 3.53
N PRO A 479 4.98 28.16 2.74
CA PRO A 479 3.89 28.61 1.87
C PRO A 479 3.31 27.48 1.01
N TYR A 480 1.99 27.41 0.94
CA TYR A 480 1.24 26.20 0.62
C TYR A 480 1.62 25.51 -0.71
N ASP A 481 2.04 26.24 -1.73
CA ASP A 481 2.61 25.67 -2.95
C ASP A 481 4.14 25.69 -2.85
N THR A 482 4.75 24.94 -1.92
CA THR A 482 6.21 24.78 -1.89
C THR A 482 6.62 23.43 -2.41
N LEU A 483 7.56 23.42 -3.34
CA LEU A 483 8.24 22.21 -3.77
C LEU A 483 9.56 22.11 -3.01
N VAL A 484 9.72 21.08 -2.18
CA VAL A 484 11.00 20.78 -1.53
C VAL A 484 11.90 20.10 -2.55
N ILE A 485 13.06 20.67 -2.81
CA ILE A 485 14.04 20.18 -3.76
C ILE A 485 15.30 19.78 -3.00
N ASP A 486 15.69 18.52 -3.16
CA ASP A 486 17.04 18.10 -2.81
C ASP A 486 18.03 18.72 -3.82
N ALA A 487 18.79 19.68 -3.32
CA ALA A 487 19.74 20.47 -4.07
C ALA A 487 20.90 19.62 -4.61
N ASP A 488 21.42 18.70 -3.78
CA ASP A 488 22.59 17.90 -4.11
C ASP A 488 22.27 16.89 -5.21
N HIS A 489 21.01 16.46 -5.28
CA HIS A 489 20.55 15.55 -6.31
C HIS A 489 20.24 16.25 -7.66
N GLN A 490 19.72 17.49 -7.68
CA GLN A 490 19.38 18.16 -8.95
C GLN A 490 20.58 18.75 -9.69
N LEU A 491 21.61 19.18 -8.96
CA LEU A 491 22.69 19.98 -9.53
C LEU A 491 23.95 19.18 -9.91
N HIS A 492 24.07 17.91 -9.53
CA HIS A 492 25.16 16.98 -9.92
C HIS A 492 26.58 17.60 -9.94
N GLU A 493 26.83 18.60 -9.10
CA GLU A 493 28.10 19.33 -9.06
C GLU A 493 28.64 19.31 -7.63
N LYS A 494 29.95 19.09 -7.46
CA LYS A 494 30.63 19.25 -6.16
C LYS A 494 30.44 20.64 -5.53
N ASN A 495 29.85 21.59 -6.25
CA ASN A 495 29.66 22.99 -5.89
C ASN A 495 28.19 23.43 -5.81
N THR A 496 27.23 22.50 -5.66
CA THR A 496 25.79 22.79 -5.51
C THR A 496 25.49 23.97 -4.57
N LYS A 497 26.17 24.03 -3.41
CA LYS A 497 26.04 25.14 -2.43
C LYS A 497 26.44 26.51 -3.03
N HIS A 498 27.50 26.57 -3.83
CA HIS A 498 27.96 27.81 -4.48
C HIS A 498 27.08 28.24 -5.66
N ILE A 499 26.45 27.28 -6.35
CA ILE A 499 25.50 27.57 -7.44
C ILE A 499 24.21 28.17 -6.88
N LEU A 500 23.72 27.64 -5.76
CA LEU A 500 22.51 28.12 -5.09
C LEU A 500 22.70 29.48 -4.43
N GLN A 501 23.91 29.86 -4.02
CA GLN A 501 24.23 31.23 -3.58
C GLN A 501 23.95 32.30 -4.65
N LYS A 502 23.95 31.91 -5.94
CA LYS A 502 23.67 32.82 -7.07
C LYS A 502 22.19 32.84 -7.43
N PHE A 503 21.32 32.11 -6.72
CA PHE A 503 19.89 32.09 -6.98
C PHE A 503 19.20 33.22 -6.20
N PRO A 504 18.19 33.87 -6.78
CA PRO A 504 17.39 34.85 -6.05
C PRO A 504 16.52 34.15 -5.00
N GLY A 505 16.70 34.48 -3.72
CA GLY A 505 15.96 33.85 -2.62
C GLY A 505 16.51 34.24 -1.25
N THR A 506 15.80 33.85 -0.20
CA THR A 506 16.26 34.05 1.19
C THR A 506 16.90 32.77 1.69
N ARG A 507 18.12 32.90 2.19
CA ARG A 507 18.81 31.81 2.88
C ARG A 507 18.18 31.62 4.26
N ILE A 508 17.73 30.40 4.53
CA ILE A 508 17.10 30.05 5.81
C ILE A 508 18.13 29.43 6.76
N PHE A 509 19.07 28.62 6.25
CA PHE A 509 19.96 27.82 7.10
C PHE A 509 21.38 27.61 6.52
N GLY A 510 22.37 27.46 7.41
CA GLY A 510 23.80 27.22 7.13
C GLY A 510 24.63 28.49 6.88
N ASP A 511 25.94 28.46 7.14
CA ASP A 511 26.91 29.54 6.83
C ASP A 511 27.78 29.19 5.61
N ALA A 512 28.25 30.17 4.84
CA ALA A 512 28.99 29.92 3.58
C ALA A 512 30.45 29.50 3.79
N ASP A 513 30.99 29.71 4.99
CA ASP A 513 32.43 29.72 5.19
C ASP A 513 33.01 28.39 5.70
N TYR A 514 32.17 27.40 6.05
CA TYR A 514 32.66 26.15 6.66
C TYR A 514 33.28 25.14 5.67
N TYR A 515 33.22 25.39 4.37
CA TYR A 515 33.82 24.51 3.33
C TYR A 515 34.86 25.23 2.45
N LEU A 516 35.28 26.45 2.82
CA LEU A 516 36.39 27.18 2.19
C LEU A 516 37.72 27.01 2.92
N GLN A 517 37.84 26.05 3.86
CA GLN A 517 39.11 25.60 4.43
C GLN A 517 39.45 24.19 3.99
#